data_AF-E3RWD8-F1
#
_entry.id   AF-E3RWD8-F1
#
_cell.length_a   1.000
_cell.length_b   1.000
_cell.length_c   1.000
_cell.angle_alpha   90.00
_cell.angle_beta   90.00
_cell.angle_gamma   90.00
#
_symmetry.space_group_name_H-M   'P 1'
#
loop_
_entity.id
_entity.type
_entity.pdbx_description
1 polymer ?
#
loop_
_entity_poly.entity_id
_entity_poly.type
_entity_poly.pdbx_seq_one_letter_code
_entity_poly.pdbx_strand_id
1 'polypeptide(L)'
;MNRWLATILQWEFEIVHVPGKKNVIPDALSRYPQPEGWTPPKEDEDDLEPFIDRVLNKFEETNLVMATEEAIGKLLTEEYDEKSEEIAVFLRTLKRPNGLRGQERRKWTKNAARFFFAEW
;
A
#
# COMPACT_ATOMS: atom_id res chain seq x y z
N MET A 1 -9.90 -1.93 0.95
CA MET A 1 -8.74 -1.02 1.05
C MET A 1 -7.41 -1.77 1.05
N ASN A 2 -7.25 -2.88 1.78
CA ASN A 2 -5.95 -3.56 1.94
C ASN A 2 -5.43 -4.36 0.71
N ARG A 3 -6.28 -4.66 -0.27
CA ARG A 3 -5.89 -5.46 -1.46
C ARG A 3 -4.84 -4.75 -2.31
N TRP A 4 -5.08 -3.49 -2.66
CA TRP A 4 -4.11 -2.69 -3.43
C TRP A 4 -2.81 -2.47 -2.67
N LEU A 5 -2.84 -2.29 -1.35
CA LEU A 5 -1.62 -2.21 -0.54
C LEU A 5 -0.80 -3.50 -0.65
N ALA A 6 -1.45 -4.67 -0.59
CA ALA A 6 -0.76 -5.96 -0.73
C ALA A 6 -0.11 -6.12 -2.10
N THR A 7 -0.78 -5.71 -3.18
CA THR A 7 -0.23 -5.74 -4.54
C THR A 7 0.93 -4.77 -4.69
N ILE A 8 0.77 -3.54 -4.22
CA ILE A 8 1.77 -2.48 -4.34
C ILE A 8 3.06 -2.87 -3.61
N LEU A 9 2.95 -3.46 -2.41
CA LEU A 9 4.09 -3.91 -1.61
C LEU A 9 4.90 -5.07 -2.23
N GLN A 10 4.45 -5.67 -3.33
CA GLN A 10 5.23 -6.68 -4.06
C GLN A 10 6.34 -6.08 -4.92
N TRP A 11 6.32 -4.77 -5.13
CA TRP A 11 7.24 -4.06 -6.00
C TRP A 11 8.13 -3.12 -5.18
N GLU A 12 9.39 -3.03 -5.58
CA GLU A 12 10.30 -1.99 -5.10
C GLU A 12 10.22 -0.79 -6.04
N PHE A 13 9.67 0.33 -5.55
CA PHE A 13 9.51 1.55 -6.34
C PHE A 13 9.58 2.79 -5.45
N GLU A 14 9.90 3.92 -6.08
CA GLU A 14 9.90 5.23 -5.44
C GLU A 14 8.70 6.04 -5.94
N ILE A 15 7.96 6.67 -5.02
CA ILE A 15 6.88 7.59 -5.40
C ILE A 15 7.49 8.96 -5.65
N VAL A 16 7.58 9.33 -6.93
CA VAL A 16 8.09 10.63 -7.36
C VAL A 16 7.00 11.49 -7.99
N HIS A 17 6.98 12.78 -7.68
CA HIS A 17 6.10 13.72 -8.38
C HIS A 17 6.62 13.98 -9.80
N VAL A 18 5.81 13.64 -10.80
CA VAL A 18 6.12 13.86 -12.22
C VAL A 18 5.28 15.02 -12.76
N PRO A 19 5.91 16.15 -13.18
CA PRO A 19 5.18 17.26 -13.79
C PRO A 19 4.37 16.80 -15.01
N GLY A 20 3.13 17.29 -15.15
CA GLY A 20 2.19 16.80 -16.18
C GLY A 20 2.72 16.82 -17.62
N LYS A 21 3.62 17.74 -17.97
CA LYS A 21 4.28 17.76 -19.29
C LYS A 21 5.11 16.51 -19.60
N LYS A 22 5.58 15.79 -18.59
CA LYS A 22 6.29 14.50 -18.74
C LYS A 22 5.33 13.31 -18.82
N ASN A 23 4.05 13.48 -18.46
CA ASN A 23 3.02 12.45 -18.54
C ASN A 23 2.24 12.48 -19.88
N VAL A 24 2.67 13.29 -20.86
CA VAL A 24 1.97 13.44 -22.15
C VAL A 24 1.85 12.11 -22.89
N ILE A 25 2.87 11.25 -22.86
CA ILE A 25 2.84 9.95 -23.55
C ILE A 25 1.86 8.99 -22.86
N PRO A 26 1.96 8.72 -21.53
CA PRO A 26 0.95 7.94 -20.82
C PRO A 26 -0.48 8.48 -20.95
N ASP A 27 -0.67 9.80 -20.88
CA ASP A 27 -1.98 10.45 -21.02
C ASP A 27 -2.54 10.33 -22.45
N ALA A 28 -1.69 10.43 -23.48
CA ALA A 28 -2.10 10.21 -24.86
C ALA A 28 -2.48 8.74 -25.13
N LEU A 29 -1.74 7.79 -24.55
CA LEU A 29 -2.04 6.36 -24.67
C LEU A 29 -3.33 5.99 -23.94
N SER A 30 -3.57 6.53 -22.74
CA SER A 30 -4.79 6.25 -21.98
C SER A 30 -6.05 6.82 -22.64
N ARG A 31 -5.91 7.90 -23.40
CA ARG A 31 -6.99 8.53 -24.19
C ARG A 31 -7.02 8.06 -25.64
N TYR A 32 -6.09 7.18 -26.04
CA TYR A 32 -5.97 6.79 -27.44
C TYR A 32 -7.26 6.08 -27.87
N PRO A 33 -7.95 6.56 -28.92
CA PRO A 33 -9.16 5.91 -29.38
C PRO A 33 -8.80 4.50 -29.84
N GLN A 34 -9.68 3.54 -29.56
CA GLN A 34 -9.51 2.18 -30.06
C GLN A 34 -9.42 2.24 -31.60
N PRO A 35 -8.35 1.69 -32.21
CA PRO A 35 -8.18 1.74 -33.65
C PRO A 35 -9.30 0.99 -34.37
N GLU A 36 -9.52 1.32 -35.64
CA GLU A 36 -10.52 0.64 -36.47
C GLU A 36 -10.23 -0.87 -36.54
N GLY A 37 -11.23 -1.69 -36.22
CA GLY A 37 -11.07 -3.15 -36.14
C GLY A 37 -10.46 -3.66 -34.83
N TRP A 38 -10.23 -2.80 -33.84
CA TRP A 38 -9.89 -3.26 -32.50
C TRP A 38 -11.05 -4.06 -31.92
N THR A 39 -10.77 -5.29 -31.52
CA THR A 39 -11.66 -6.07 -30.65
C THR A 39 -10.94 -6.28 -29.33
N PRO A 40 -11.67 -6.23 -28.20
CA PRO A 40 -11.08 -6.60 -26.93
C PRO A 40 -10.48 -8.00 -27.04
N PRO A 41 -9.38 -8.28 -26.30
CA PRO A 41 -8.89 -9.63 -26.14
C PRO A 41 -10.04 -10.58 -25.76
N LYS A 42 -10.05 -11.77 -26.35
CA LYS A 42 -11.10 -12.79 -26.08
C LYS A 42 -11.01 -13.37 -24.67
N GLU A 43 -9.81 -13.32 -24.12
CA GLU A 43 -9.51 -13.69 -22.75
C GLU A 43 -9.43 -12.40 -21.95
N ASP A 44 -10.19 -12.31 -20.88
CA ASP A 44 -10.01 -11.24 -19.91
C ASP A 44 -8.58 -11.29 -19.38
N GLU A 45 -8.02 -10.14 -18.98
CA GLU A 45 -6.77 -10.14 -18.23
C GLU A 45 -6.91 -11.08 -17.03
N ASP A 46 -5.87 -11.88 -16.77
CA ASP A 46 -5.88 -12.82 -15.64
C ASP A 46 -6.33 -12.10 -14.38
N ASP A 47 -7.39 -12.61 -13.76
CA ASP A 47 -7.86 -12.07 -12.50
C ASP A 47 -6.70 -12.16 -11.49
N LEU A 48 -6.18 -11.01 -11.07
CA LEU A 48 -5.10 -10.93 -10.10
C LEU A 48 -5.59 -11.25 -8.69
N GLU A 49 -6.91 -11.31 -8.46
CA GLU A 49 -7.50 -11.54 -7.15
C GLU A 49 -7.05 -12.85 -6.48
N PRO A 50 -7.07 -14.03 -7.15
CA PRO A 50 -6.60 -15.28 -6.55
C PRO A 50 -5.12 -15.24 -6.19
N PHE A 51 -4.30 -14.51 -6.94
CA PHE A 51 -2.89 -14.33 -6.64
C PHE A 51 -2.69 -13.43 -5.41
N ILE A 52 -3.39 -12.29 -5.35
CA ILE A 52 -3.35 -11.37 -4.21
C ILE A 52 -3.82 -12.08 -2.94
N ASP A 53 -4.92 -12.82 -3.00
CA ASP A 53 -5.47 -13.55 -1.86
C ASP A 53 -4.51 -14.66 -1.40
N ARG A 54 -3.87 -15.38 -2.33
CA ARG A 54 -2.82 -16.36 -1.99
C ARG A 54 -1.62 -15.72 -1.30
N VAL A 55 -1.15 -14.58 -1.80
CA VAL A 55 -0.03 -13.85 -1.19
C VAL A 55 -0.41 -13.39 0.21
N LEU A 56 -1.58 -12.77 0.38
CA LEU A 56 -2.09 -12.33 1.67
C LEU A 56 -2.22 -13.49 2.68
N ASN A 57 -2.82 -14.60 2.28
CA ASN A 57 -2.99 -15.76 3.15
C ASN A 57 -1.64 -16.39 3.53
N LYS A 58 -0.68 -16.45 2.59
CA LYS A 58 0.68 -16.92 2.88
C LYS A 58 1.40 -15.98 3.87
N PHE A 59 1.19 -14.68 3.76
CA PHE A 59 1.71 -13.68 4.70
C PHE A 59 1.05 -13.77 6.08
N GLU A 60 -0.25 -14.06 6.18
CA GLU A 60 -0.90 -14.33 7.47
C GLU A 60 -0.29 -15.56 8.16
N GLU A 61 -0.03 -16.64 7.41
CA GLU A 61 0.62 -17.84 7.94
C GLU A 61 2.09 -17.61 8.33
N THR A 62 2.85 -16.79 7.59
CA THR A 62 4.26 -16.47 7.93
C THR A 62 4.41 -15.41 9.02
N ASN A 63 3.53 -14.41 9.08
CA ASN A 63 3.56 -13.37 10.13
C ASN A 63 3.11 -13.89 11.50
N LEU A 64 2.25 -14.90 11.56
CA LEU A 64 1.96 -15.64 12.80
C LEU A 64 3.21 -16.32 13.37
N VAL A 65 4.18 -16.66 12.52
CA VAL A 65 5.39 -17.41 12.91
C VAL A 65 6.61 -16.49 13.13
N MET A 66 6.67 -15.27 12.59
CA MET A 66 7.92 -14.48 12.57
C MET A 66 7.90 -13.02 13.06
N ALA A 67 6.75 -12.39 13.32
CA ALA A 67 6.71 -10.98 13.75
C ALA A 67 6.55 -10.81 15.27
N THR A 68 7.58 -11.13 16.04
CA THR A 68 7.74 -10.57 17.40
C THR A 68 8.17 -9.11 17.27
N GLU A 69 7.76 -8.24 18.21
CA GLU A 69 8.11 -6.80 18.20
C GLU A 69 9.63 -6.56 18.14
N GLU A 70 10.43 -7.55 18.57
CA GLU A 70 11.88 -7.52 18.62
C GLU A 70 12.57 -7.70 17.25
N ALA A 71 11.88 -8.26 16.25
CA ALA A 71 12.44 -8.52 14.92
C ALA A 71 12.26 -7.35 13.94
N ILE A 72 11.45 -6.35 14.31
CA ILE A 72 11.14 -5.20 13.46
C ILE A 72 12.11 -4.08 13.83
N GLY A 73 13.23 -3.98 13.11
CA GLY A 73 14.09 -2.79 13.16
C GLY A 73 13.36 -1.54 12.63
N LYS A 74 14.07 -0.40 12.52
CA LYS A 74 13.51 0.80 11.88
C LYS A 74 13.00 0.48 10.48
N LEU A 75 11.72 0.77 10.25
CA LEU A 75 11.02 0.63 8.98
C LEU A 75 11.28 1.82 8.07
N LEU A 76 11.33 3.02 8.64
CA LEU A 76 11.55 4.24 7.90
C LEU A 76 13.01 4.70 8.00
N THR A 77 13.41 5.52 7.02
CA THR A 77 14.71 6.20 7.04
C THR A 77 14.75 7.24 8.16
N GLU A 78 15.95 7.70 8.52
CA GLU A 78 16.16 8.68 9.61
C GLU A 78 15.50 10.05 9.38
N GLU A 79 15.02 10.30 8.16
CA GLU A 79 14.28 11.51 7.77
C GLU A 79 12.87 11.57 8.38
N TYR A 80 12.33 10.42 8.80
CA TYR A 80 10.99 10.31 9.37
C TYR A 80 11.01 10.35 10.90
N ASP A 81 9.99 10.99 11.47
CA ASP A 81 9.84 11.11 12.92
C ASP A 81 9.35 9.81 13.57
N GLU A 82 9.53 9.71 14.89
CA GLU A 82 9.12 8.52 15.66
C GLU A 82 7.60 8.23 15.54
N LYS A 83 6.78 9.26 15.31
CA LYS A 83 5.33 9.09 15.10
C LYS A 83 5.03 8.43 13.76
N SER A 84 5.75 8.79 12.71
CA SER A 84 5.65 8.15 11.40
C SER A 84 6.09 6.69 11.49
N GLU A 85 7.12 6.41 12.28
CA GLU A 85 7.60 5.04 12.55
C GLU A 85 6.53 4.19 13.25
N GLU A 86 5.86 4.71 14.30
CA GLU A 86 4.75 4.02 14.97
C GLU A 86 3.59 3.72 14.01
N ILE A 87 3.28 4.65 13.11
CA ILE A 87 2.25 4.47 12.09
C ILE A 87 2.71 3.42 11.08
N ALA A 88 3.97 3.42 10.64
CA ALA A 88 4.52 2.42 9.73
C ALA A 88 4.48 1.01 10.33
N VAL A 89 4.86 0.86 11.61
CA VAL A 89 4.76 -0.41 12.34
C VAL A 89 3.31 -0.87 12.41
N PHE A 90 2.38 0.04 12.70
CA PHE A 90 0.95 -0.28 12.71
C PHE A 90 0.41 -0.66 11.33
N LEU A 91 0.79 0.05 10.27
CA LEU A 91 0.35 -0.28 8.91
C LEU A 91 0.93 -1.62 8.43
N ARG A 92 2.14 -1.98 8.89
CA ARG A 92 2.81 -3.25 8.55
C ARG A 92 2.29 -4.44 9.35
N THR A 93 1.98 -4.26 10.64
CA THR A 93 1.69 -5.37 11.57
C THR A 93 0.26 -5.39 12.10
N LEU A 94 -0.49 -4.31 11.89
CA LEU A 94 -1.78 -4.02 12.54
C LEU A 94 -1.73 -4.00 14.08
N LYS A 95 -0.55 -4.10 14.69
CA LYS A 95 -0.35 -3.91 16.13
C LYS A 95 -0.35 -2.42 16.44
N ARG A 96 -1.15 -2.03 17.41
CA ARG A 96 -1.28 -0.63 17.85
C ARG A 96 -0.19 -0.31 18.88
N PRO A 97 0.26 0.95 18.97
CA PRO A 97 1.15 1.39 20.04
C PRO A 97 0.60 1.03 21.43
N ASN A 98 1.50 0.57 22.29
CA ASN A 98 1.17 0.24 23.67
C ASN A 98 0.69 1.50 24.41
N GLY A 99 -0.31 1.36 25.27
CA GLY A 99 -0.86 2.46 26.09
C GLY A 99 -2.10 3.18 25.54
N LEU A 100 -2.45 3.03 24.25
CA LEU A 100 -3.65 3.66 23.69
C LEU A 100 -4.94 3.00 24.20
N ARG A 101 -5.88 3.77 24.77
CA ARG A 101 -7.18 3.28 25.28
C ARG A 101 -8.38 4.07 24.76
N GLY A 102 -9.55 3.43 24.82
CA GLY A 102 -10.85 4.06 24.58
C GLY A 102 -10.96 4.89 23.29
N GLN A 103 -11.34 6.15 23.45
CA GLN A 103 -11.59 7.08 22.34
C GLN A 103 -10.29 7.51 21.63
N GLU A 104 -9.19 7.65 22.38
CA GLU A 104 -7.88 8.01 21.84
C GLU A 104 -7.39 6.95 20.86
N ARG A 105 -7.58 5.66 21.20
CA ARG A 105 -7.25 4.55 20.30
C ARG A 105 -8.00 4.64 18.97
N ARG A 106 -9.30 4.93 19.00
CA ARG A 106 -10.13 5.04 17.79
C ARG A 106 -9.71 6.23 16.94
N LYS A 107 -9.46 7.38 17.59
CA LYS A 107 -8.99 8.60 16.93
C LYS A 107 -7.63 8.39 16.28
N TRP A 108 -6.69 7.80 17.01
CA TRP A 108 -5.35 7.49 16.52
C TRP A 108 -5.40 6.52 15.34
N THR A 109 -6.16 5.43 15.45
CA THR A 109 -6.31 4.45 14.35
C THR A 109 -6.88 5.10 13.09
N LYS A 110 -7.89 5.97 13.24
CA LYS A 110 -8.49 6.70 12.12
C LYS A 110 -7.50 7.69 11.49
N ASN A 111 -6.65 8.32 12.29
CA ASN A 111 -5.64 9.25 11.80
C ASN A 111 -4.46 8.53 11.14
N ALA A 112 -3.97 7.44 11.72
CA ALA A 112 -2.92 6.59 11.16
C ALA A 112 -3.33 6.01 9.80
N ALA A 113 -4.57 5.54 9.66
CA ALA A 113 -5.12 5.08 8.39
C ALA A 113 -5.23 6.19 7.32
N ARG A 114 -5.19 7.47 7.73
CA ARG A 114 -5.26 8.65 6.86
C ARG A 114 -3.91 9.35 6.70
N PHE A 115 -2.83 8.78 7.22
CA PHE A 115 -1.52 9.44 7.32
C PHE A 115 -1.04 10.00 5.97
N PHE A 116 -1.10 9.20 4.89
CA PHE A 116 -0.71 9.63 3.54
C PHE A 116 -1.69 10.57 2.81
N PHE A 117 -2.86 10.85 3.40
CA PHE A 117 -3.90 11.69 2.82
C PHE A 117 -4.01 13.07 3.49
N ALA A 118 -3.19 13.34 4.52
CA ALA A 118 -3.32 14.55 5.34
C ALA A 118 -2.34 15.68 4.98
N GLU A 119 -1.36 15.43 4.10
CA GLU A 119 -0.40 16.44 3.63
C GLU A 119 -0.48 16.61 2.11
N TRP A 120 -1.52 17.31 1.64
CA TRP A 120 -1.60 17.90 0.29
C TRP A 120 -2.43 19.17 0.34
#